data_AF-A0A7S0F9H2-F1
#
_entry.id   AF-A0A7S0F9H2-F1
#
_cell.length_a   1.000
_cell.length_b   1.000
_cell.length_c   1.000
_cell.angle_alpha   90.00
_cell.angle_beta   90.00
_cell.angle_gamma   90.00
#
_symmetry.space_group_name_H-M   'P 1'
#
loop_
_entity.id
_entity.type
_entity.pdbx_description
1 polymer ?
#
loop_
_entity_poly.entity_id
_entity_poly.type
_entity_poly.pdbx_seq_one_letter_code
_entity_poly.pdbx_strand_id
1 'polypeptide(L)'
;EKIGPISPDHAPVRSDGSYYITGNFNGWTFEEMTPSYSVFGLYVADVTLFEDGGEFQIVRDKSWEQVFYPPQACAPAEGRVLGPGNAQDGRHWSFQGKPGDVYRVEFSRVRESGEDVKKLSWRLLRSEKISTTQMAAQGRARFYLIGSWDDWASPHAMAWDGAGYAFRVRIGPHGSESFQILLGGRWDRRLHPSVNHAGPYFRHELQGPTAAGADKTWTIGHYSADRAEPDSMYNVRLLFE
;
A
#
# COMPACT_ATOMS: atom_id res chain seq x y z
N GLU A 1 -55.11 20.32 -6.24
CA GLU A 1 -55.02 18.89 -6.62
C GLU A 1 -54.54 18.09 -5.42
N LYS A 2 -55.16 16.93 -5.17
CA LYS A 2 -54.77 16.02 -4.09
C LYS A 2 -53.77 15.03 -4.70
N ILE A 3 -52.49 15.18 -4.37
CA ILE A 3 -51.45 14.25 -4.81
C ILE A 3 -51.74 12.90 -4.13
N GLY A 4 -52.06 11.89 -4.93
CA GLY A 4 -52.34 10.53 -4.45
C GLY A 4 -51.12 9.90 -3.78
N PRO A 5 -51.30 8.86 -2.95
CA PRO A 5 -50.19 8.16 -2.31
C PRO A 5 -49.26 7.57 -3.38
N ILE A 6 -47.95 7.73 -3.19
CA ILE A 6 -46.90 7.12 -4.01
C ILE A 6 -47.13 5.60 -3.99
N SER A 7 -47.30 4.98 -5.16
CA SER A 7 -47.47 3.53 -5.28
C SER A 7 -46.25 2.81 -4.65
N PRO A 8 -46.46 1.79 -3.81
CA PRO A 8 -45.37 1.02 -3.20
C PRO A 8 -44.46 0.33 -4.23
N ASP A 9 -44.93 0.14 -5.47
CA ASP A 9 -44.18 -0.50 -6.56
C ASP A 9 -43.01 0.33 -7.09
N HIS A 10 -42.84 1.58 -6.67
CA HIS A 10 -41.75 2.47 -7.11
C HIS A 10 -40.69 2.72 -6.02
N ALA A 11 -40.78 2.07 -4.85
CA ALA A 11 -39.77 2.25 -3.82
C ALA A 11 -38.43 1.61 -4.25
N PRO A 12 -37.28 2.31 -4.13
CA PRO A 12 -35.99 1.74 -4.49
C PRO A 12 -35.66 0.55 -3.57
N VAL A 13 -35.34 -0.59 -4.18
CA VAL A 13 -35.01 -1.84 -3.46
C VAL A 13 -33.49 -2.03 -3.40
N ARG A 14 -33.01 -2.60 -2.30
CA ARG A 14 -31.60 -2.87 -2.09
C ARG A 14 -31.20 -3.96 -3.07
N SER A 15 -30.12 -3.74 -3.82
CA SER A 15 -29.43 -4.86 -4.45
C SER A 15 -28.77 -5.67 -3.32
N ASP A 16 -29.27 -6.86 -3.02
CA ASP A 16 -28.57 -7.80 -2.14
C ASP A 16 -27.14 -8.01 -2.68
N GLY A 17 -26.13 -7.96 -1.81
CA GLY A 17 -24.73 -8.17 -2.19
C GLY A 17 -23.77 -7.14 -1.61
N SER A 18 -22.53 -7.57 -1.42
CA SER A 18 -21.42 -6.72 -0.97
C SER A 18 -20.62 -6.24 -2.18
N TYR A 19 -20.06 -5.04 -2.05
CA TYR A 19 -19.25 -4.42 -3.10
C TYR A 19 -17.83 -4.27 -2.61
N TYR A 20 -16.90 -4.56 -3.50
CA TYR A 20 -15.47 -4.57 -3.23
C TYR A 20 -14.78 -3.66 -4.23
N ILE A 21 -13.83 -2.87 -3.77
CA ILE A 21 -12.91 -2.15 -4.65
C ILE A 21 -11.65 -2.99 -4.86
N THR A 22 -11.13 -2.96 -6.08
CA THR A 22 -9.91 -3.67 -6.47
C THR A 22 -9.11 -2.81 -7.43
N GLY A 23 -7.78 -2.88 -7.35
CA GLY A 23 -6.91 -2.07 -8.18
C GLY A 23 -5.42 -2.30 -7.96
N ASN A 24 -4.57 -1.59 -8.70
CA ASN A 24 -3.11 -1.69 -8.55
C ASN A 24 -2.64 -1.34 -7.11
N PHE A 25 -3.34 -0.43 -6.43
CA PHE A 25 -3.00 0.00 -5.07
C PHE A 25 -3.11 -1.11 -4.02
N ASN A 26 -3.91 -2.15 -4.25
CA ASN A 26 -4.04 -3.32 -3.37
C ASN A 26 -3.66 -4.65 -4.07
N GLY A 27 -2.90 -4.58 -5.17
CA GLY A 27 -2.46 -5.75 -5.92
C GLY A 27 -3.61 -6.56 -6.54
N TRP A 28 -4.71 -5.89 -6.91
CA TRP A 28 -5.93 -6.49 -7.46
C TRP A 28 -6.62 -7.50 -6.50
N THR A 29 -6.45 -7.30 -5.19
CA THR A 29 -7.24 -8.00 -4.17
C THR A 29 -8.59 -7.31 -3.94
N PHE A 30 -9.48 -7.91 -3.15
CA PHE A 30 -10.82 -7.39 -2.88
C PHE A 30 -10.91 -6.72 -1.51
N GLU A 31 -11.08 -5.41 -1.49
CA GLU A 31 -11.31 -4.62 -0.29
C GLU A 31 -12.79 -4.24 -0.19
N GLU A 32 -13.48 -4.56 0.90
CA GLU A 32 -14.92 -4.33 1.03
C GLU A 32 -15.24 -2.84 1.19
N MET A 33 -16.19 -2.34 0.40
CA MET A 33 -16.72 -1.00 0.52
C MET A 33 -17.73 -0.95 1.67
N THR A 34 -17.68 0.12 2.46
CA THR A 34 -18.60 0.34 3.58
C THR A 34 -19.94 0.89 3.08
N PRO A 35 -21.10 0.26 3.38
CA PRO A 35 -22.39 0.84 3.05
C PRO A 35 -22.67 2.10 3.87
N SER A 36 -23.26 3.12 3.24
CA SER A 36 -23.73 4.31 3.94
C SER A 36 -25.04 4.03 4.67
N TYR A 37 -25.10 4.43 5.94
CA TYR A 37 -26.33 4.36 6.74
C TYR A 37 -27.31 5.50 6.45
N SER A 38 -26.82 6.61 5.89
CA SER A 38 -27.63 7.81 5.63
C SER A 38 -28.12 7.91 4.18
N VAL A 39 -27.45 7.25 3.24
CA VAL A 39 -27.77 7.28 1.83
C VAL A 39 -27.97 5.87 1.33
N PHE A 40 -29.23 5.54 1.01
CA PHE A 40 -29.60 4.22 0.54
C PHE A 40 -28.87 3.83 -0.74
N GLY A 41 -28.33 2.62 -0.77
CA GLY A 41 -27.64 2.07 -1.95
C GLY A 41 -26.26 2.66 -2.22
N LEU A 42 -25.73 3.53 -1.35
CA LEU A 42 -24.40 4.09 -1.45
C LEU A 42 -23.38 3.23 -0.68
N TYR A 43 -22.23 3.00 -1.30
CA TYR A 43 -21.08 2.28 -0.75
C TYR A 43 -19.84 3.16 -0.92
N VAL A 44 -18.98 3.19 0.10
CA VAL A 44 -17.82 4.08 0.16
C VAL A 44 -16.54 3.33 0.48
N ALA A 45 -15.43 3.76 -0.13
CA ALA A 45 -14.08 3.31 0.23
C ALA A 45 -13.11 4.50 0.16
N ASP A 46 -12.13 4.52 1.06
CA ASP A 46 -11.03 5.48 1.02
C ASP A 46 -9.78 4.74 0.52
N VAL A 47 -9.27 5.10 -0.66
CA VAL A 47 -8.13 4.46 -1.33
C VAL A 47 -6.87 5.31 -1.19
N THR A 48 -5.81 4.74 -0.64
CA THR A 48 -4.49 5.40 -0.60
C THR A 48 -3.64 4.97 -1.80
N LEU A 49 -3.10 5.94 -2.53
CA LEU A 49 -2.15 5.68 -3.61
C LEU A 49 -0.73 5.51 -3.07
N PHE A 50 -0.02 4.47 -3.54
CA PHE A 50 1.38 4.18 -3.19
C PHE A 50 2.36 4.47 -4.34
N GLU A 51 1.84 4.75 -5.53
CA GLU A 51 2.55 5.10 -6.75
C GLU A 51 1.82 6.26 -7.45
N ASP A 52 2.39 6.81 -8.52
CA ASP A 52 1.70 7.83 -9.31
C ASP A 52 0.51 7.20 -10.06
N GLY A 53 -0.65 7.83 -9.92
CA GLY A 53 -1.91 7.34 -10.45
C GLY A 53 -2.42 6.07 -9.76
N GLY A 54 -3.49 5.52 -10.30
CA GLY A 54 -4.01 4.23 -9.90
C GLY A 54 -5.17 3.80 -10.78
N GLU A 55 -5.36 2.51 -10.93
CA GLU A 55 -6.44 1.90 -11.70
C GLU A 55 -7.33 1.09 -10.77
N PHE A 56 -8.65 1.14 -11.00
CA PHE A 56 -9.57 0.39 -10.18
C PHE A 56 -10.85 -0.04 -10.88
N GLN A 57 -11.50 -1.03 -10.27
CA GLN A 57 -12.83 -1.55 -10.58
C GLN A 57 -13.63 -1.77 -9.29
N ILE A 58 -14.93 -1.94 -9.43
CA ILE A 58 -15.81 -2.41 -8.35
C ILE A 58 -16.27 -3.83 -8.70
N VAL A 59 -16.25 -4.72 -7.72
CA VAL A 59 -16.63 -6.14 -7.86
C VAL A 59 -17.75 -6.45 -6.88
N ARG A 60 -18.80 -7.13 -7.33
CA ARG A 60 -19.85 -7.64 -6.44
C ARG A 60 -19.55 -9.06 -5.99
N ASP A 61 -19.82 -9.32 -4.71
CA ASP A 61 -19.77 -10.66 -4.10
C ASP A 61 -18.45 -11.43 -4.35
N LYS A 62 -17.33 -10.70 -4.47
CA LYS A 62 -15.99 -11.24 -4.79
C LYS A 62 -15.96 -12.09 -6.07
N SER A 63 -16.85 -11.82 -7.03
CA SER A 63 -16.94 -12.55 -8.29
C SER A 63 -16.44 -11.70 -9.46
N TRP A 64 -15.37 -12.14 -10.12
CA TRP A 64 -14.88 -11.54 -11.36
C TRP A 64 -15.86 -11.65 -12.54
N GLU A 65 -16.97 -12.39 -12.39
CA GLU A 65 -18.08 -12.39 -13.34
C GLU A 65 -19.07 -11.24 -13.09
N GLN A 66 -18.91 -10.52 -11.97
CA GLN A 66 -19.78 -9.45 -11.51
C GLN A 66 -19.02 -8.13 -11.32
N VAL A 67 -18.25 -7.74 -12.34
CA VAL A 67 -17.44 -6.53 -12.33
C VAL A 67 -18.22 -5.34 -12.87
N PHE A 68 -18.07 -4.19 -12.22
CA PHE A 68 -18.46 -2.89 -12.73
C PHE A 68 -17.24 -2.13 -13.23
N TYR A 69 -17.40 -1.48 -14.37
CA TYR A 69 -16.30 -0.87 -15.12
C TYR A 69 -16.80 0.33 -15.95
N PRO A 70 -15.91 1.23 -16.41
CA PRO A 70 -16.31 2.36 -17.23
C PRO A 70 -16.65 1.98 -18.68
N PRO A 71 -17.41 2.82 -19.40
CA PRO A 71 -17.67 2.63 -20.82
C PRO A 71 -16.39 2.67 -21.67
N GLN A 72 -15.42 3.50 -21.28
CA GLN A 72 -14.13 3.67 -21.95
C GLN A 72 -13.00 3.66 -20.91
N ALA A 73 -11.80 3.24 -21.32
CA ALA A 73 -10.61 3.36 -20.46
C ALA A 73 -10.37 4.83 -20.09
N CYS A 74 -9.80 5.07 -18.90
CA CYS A 74 -9.52 6.42 -18.38
C CYS A 74 -10.76 7.33 -18.34
N ALA A 75 -11.93 6.78 -18.00
CA ALA A 75 -13.16 7.56 -17.87
C ALA A 75 -13.06 8.65 -16.78
N PRO A 76 -13.74 9.80 -16.95
CA PRO A 76 -13.73 10.88 -15.97
C PRO A 76 -14.38 10.48 -14.65
N ALA A 77 -14.11 11.27 -13.60
CA ALA A 77 -14.54 11.06 -12.21
C ALA A 77 -16.05 10.97 -12.00
N GLU A 78 -16.85 11.33 -13.00
CA GLU A 78 -18.29 11.12 -13.02
C GLU A 78 -18.64 10.48 -14.36
N GLY A 79 -19.34 9.34 -14.34
CA GLY A 79 -19.62 8.64 -15.57
C GLY A 79 -20.61 7.50 -15.43
N ARG A 80 -21.03 7.01 -16.59
CA ARG A 80 -21.87 5.81 -16.69
C ARG A 80 -21.10 4.62 -16.14
N VAL A 81 -21.77 3.79 -15.34
CA VAL A 81 -21.22 2.53 -14.83
C VAL A 81 -21.82 1.38 -15.62
N LEU A 82 -20.99 0.56 -16.25
CA LEU A 82 -21.39 -0.67 -16.91
C LEU A 82 -21.29 -1.87 -15.96
N GLY A 83 -21.87 -3.00 -16.34
CA GLY A 83 -21.93 -4.21 -15.52
C GLY A 83 -23.15 -4.26 -14.58
N PRO A 84 -23.23 -5.27 -13.69
CA PRO A 84 -22.18 -6.26 -13.43
C PRO A 84 -22.03 -7.22 -14.62
N GLY A 85 -20.80 -7.57 -14.97
CA GLY A 85 -20.50 -8.53 -16.03
C GLY A 85 -19.01 -8.82 -16.14
N ASN A 86 -18.61 -9.57 -17.17
CA ASN A 86 -17.23 -9.92 -17.38
C ASN A 86 -16.48 -8.76 -18.06
N ALA A 87 -15.54 -8.14 -17.34
CA ALA A 87 -14.75 -7.01 -17.83
C ALA A 87 -13.47 -7.47 -18.56
N GLN A 88 -13.58 -8.49 -19.42
CA GLN A 88 -12.42 -9.15 -20.08
C GLN A 88 -11.54 -8.17 -20.89
N ASP A 89 -12.05 -6.98 -21.19
CA ASP A 89 -11.37 -5.97 -22.00
C ASP A 89 -10.41 -5.08 -21.18
N GLY A 90 -10.25 -5.32 -19.87
CA GLY A 90 -9.30 -4.56 -19.02
C GLY A 90 -9.68 -3.08 -18.83
N ARG A 91 -10.98 -2.77 -18.77
CA ARG A 91 -11.47 -1.40 -18.58
C ARG A 91 -11.46 -1.00 -17.12
N HIS A 92 -10.69 0.03 -16.79
CA HIS A 92 -10.53 0.55 -15.43
C HIS A 92 -10.84 2.04 -15.35
N TRP A 93 -11.34 2.47 -14.20
CA TRP A 93 -11.31 3.88 -13.80
C TRP A 93 -9.90 4.23 -13.32
N SER A 94 -9.55 5.52 -13.36
CA SER A 94 -8.20 5.95 -13.02
C SER A 94 -8.17 7.11 -12.04
N PHE A 95 -7.34 6.99 -11.00
CA PHE A 95 -6.91 8.11 -10.16
C PHE A 95 -5.78 8.88 -10.85
N GLN A 96 -5.84 10.20 -10.78
CA GLN A 96 -4.80 11.10 -11.28
C GLN A 96 -4.11 11.78 -10.10
N GLY A 97 -3.60 10.96 -9.18
CA GLY A 97 -2.97 11.41 -7.93
C GLY A 97 -1.51 10.97 -7.83
N LYS A 98 -0.88 11.29 -6.72
CA LYS A 98 0.51 10.94 -6.38
C LYS A 98 0.55 10.08 -5.12
N PRO A 99 1.69 9.43 -4.80
CA PRO A 99 1.85 8.71 -3.54
C PRO A 99 1.44 9.55 -2.33
N GLY A 100 0.54 9.00 -1.52
CA GLY A 100 0.02 9.62 -0.30
C GLY A 100 -1.30 10.35 -0.48
N ASP A 101 -1.76 10.53 -1.71
CA ASP A 101 -3.13 10.96 -1.96
C ASP A 101 -4.10 9.86 -1.54
N VAL A 102 -5.15 10.27 -0.82
CA VAL A 102 -6.26 9.42 -0.40
C VAL A 102 -7.49 9.86 -1.16
N TYR A 103 -8.06 8.97 -1.98
CA TYR A 103 -9.29 9.22 -2.73
C TYR A 103 -10.49 8.59 -2.02
N ARG A 104 -11.59 9.33 -1.92
CA ARG A 104 -12.88 8.75 -1.58
C ARG A 104 -13.57 8.27 -2.84
N VAL A 105 -13.88 6.99 -2.91
CA VAL A 105 -14.70 6.36 -3.96
C VAL A 105 -16.11 6.15 -3.43
N GLU A 106 -17.09 6.61 -4.19
CA GLU A 106 -18.51 6.53 -3.87
C GLU A 106 -19.22 5.78 -5.00
N PHE A 107 -19.71 4.58 -4.71
CA PHE A 107 -20.46 3.76 -5.64
C PHE A 107 -21.91 3.66 -5.17
N SER A 108 -22.87 4.08 -5.99
CA SER A 108 -24.29 3.88 -5.71
C SER A 108 -24.94 2.94 -6.70
N ARG A 109 -25.79 2.06 -6.18
CA ARG A 109 -26.61 1.15 -6.98
C ARG A 109 -27.98 0.97 -6.33
N VAL A 110 -29.01 1.31 -7.09
CA VAL A 110 -30.41 1.15 -6.69
C VAL A 110 -31.19 0.51 -7.84
N ARG A 111 -32.13 -0.36 -7.50
CA ARG A 111 -33.12 -0.84 -8.44
C ARG A 111 -34.42 -0.07 -8.23
N GLU A 112 -34.82 0.70 -9.24
CA GLU A 112 -36.03 1.52 -9.22
C GLU A 112 -36.84 1.22 -10.48
N SER A 113 -38.11 0.84 -10.33
CA SER A 113 -39.03 0.57 -11.46
C SER A 113 -38.49 -0.44 -12.50
N GLY A 114 -37.70 -1.42 -12.04
CA GLY A 114 -37.08 -2.44 -12.92
C GLY A 114 -35.76 -2.00 -13.56
N GLU A 115 -35.33 -0.74 -13.39
CA GLU A 115 -34.06 -0.24 -13.89
C GLU A 115 -32.94 -0.39 -12.86
N ASP A 116 -31.74 -0.76 -13.31
CA ASP A 116 -30.53 -0.87 -12.49
C ASP A 116 -29.69 0.41 -12.57
N VAL A 117 -30.06 1.41 -11.76
CA VAL A 117 -29.42 2.72 -11.73
C VAL A 117 -28.13 2.66 -10.93
N LYS A 118 -27.03 3.05 -11.58
CA LYS A 118 -25.68 3.01 -11.02
C LYS A 118 -24.97 4.34 -11.21
N LYS A 119 -24.27 4.79 -10.18
CA LYS A 119 -23.37 5.94 -10.26
C LYS A 119 -22.06 5.61 -9.56
N LEU A 120 -20.98 6.15 -10.08
CA LEU A 120 -19.68 6.10 -9.45
C LEU A 120 -19.09 7.49 -9.50
N SER A 121 -18.53 7.92 -8.38
CA SER A 121 -17.67 9.10 -8.33
C SER A 121 -16.45 8.84 -7.45
N TRP A 122 -15.39 9.61 -7.69
CA TRP A 122 -14.25 9.64 -6.79
C TRP A 122 -13.67 11.04 -6.71
N ARG A 123 -13.13 11.38 -5.54
CA ARG A 123 -12.51 12.68 -5.31
C ARG A 123 -11.32 12.55 -4.37
N LEU A 124 -10.33 13.42 -4.57
CA LEU A 124 -9.24 13.57 -3.61
C LEU A 124 -9.84 14.01 -2.27
N LEU A 125 -9.60 13.23 -1.22
CA LEU A 125 -10.08 13.51 0.13
C LEU A 125 -9.02 14.25 0.93
N ARG A 126 -7.77 13.81 0.84
CA ARG A 126 -6.60 14.40 1.52
C ARG A 126 -5.30 13.89 0.89
N SER A 127 -4.18 14.54 1.21
CA SER A 127 -2.84 14.04 0.93
C SER A 127 -2.07 13.90 2.24
N GLU A 128 -1.46 12.76 2.47
CA GLU A 128 -0.69 12.44 3.67
C GLU A 128 0.68 11.84 3.31
N LYS A 129 1.67 11.95 4.20
CA LYS A 129 2.94 11.25 3.99
C LYS A 129 2.74 9.77 4.25
N ILE A 130 3.01 8.92 3.25
CA ILE A 130 3.03 7.48 3.45
C ILE A 130 4.24 7.12 4.29
N SER A 131 3.99 6.43 5.41
CA SER A 131 5.06 5.89 6.24
C SER A 131 5.76 4.72 5.54
N THR A 132 7.03 4.51 5.90
CA THR A 132 7.81 3.37 5.44
C THR A 132 7.14 2.03 5.72
N THR A 133 6.50 1.89 6.89
CA THR A 133 5.75 0.69 7.27
C THR A 133 4.55 0.46 6.35
N GLN A 134 3.78 1.49 6.03
CA GLN A 134 2.67 1.37 5.08
C GLN A 134 3.15 0.96 3.68
N MET A 135 4.26 1.55 3.18
CA MET A 135 4.85 1.13 1.90
C MET A 135 5.35 -0.33 1.95
N ALA A 136 5.94 -0.75 3.06
CA ALA A 136 6.44 -2.11 3.24
C ALA A 136 5.30 -3.14 3.30
N ALA A 137 4.22 -2.84 4.04
CA ALA A 137 3.04 -3.70 4.13
C ALA A 137 2.36 -3.95 2.78
N GLN A 138 2.46 -2.99 1.85
CA GLN A 138 1.95 -3.12 0.49
C GLN A 138 2.99 -3.70 -0.50
N GLY A 139 4.16 -4.14 -0.03
CA GLY A 139 5.24 -4.65 -0.90
C GLY A 139 5.82 -3.60 -1.84
N ARG A 140 5.62 -2.30 -1.55
CA ARG A 140 6.05 -1.16 -2.38
C ARG A 140 7.37 -0.53 -1.90
N ALA A 141 7.84 -0.85 -0.70
CA ALA A 141 9.15 -0.43 -0.22
C ALA A 141 10.27 -1.31 -0.81
N ARG A 142 11.44 -0.71 -1.04
CA ARG A 142 12.67 -1.45 -1.36
C ARG A 142 13.76 -1.02 -0.40
N PHE A 143 14.35 -1.96 0.31
CA PHE A 143 15.44 -1.69 1.26
C PHE A 143 16.75 -2.23 0.72
N TYR A 144 17.82 -1.49 1.00
CA TYR A 144 19.17 -1.85 0.63
C TYR A 144 20.07 -1.76 1.84
N LEU A 145 20.98 -2.70 2.01
CA LEU A 145 22.00 -2.67 3.03
C LEU A 145 23.26 -2.01 2.46
N ILE A 146 23.89 -1.12 3.22
CA ILE A 146 25.17 -0.50 2.85
C ILE A 146 26.08 -0.53 4.07
N GLY A 147 27.37 -0.77 3.90
CA GLY A 147 28.26 -0.97 5.03
C GLY A 147 29.75 -0.95 4.69
N SER A 148 30.57 -1.22 5.68
CA SER A 148 32.02 -1.08 5.59
C SER A 148 32.72 -2.13 4.72
N TRP A 149 32.08 -3.26 4.42
CA TRP A 149 32.69 -4.38 3.67
C TRP A 149 33.10 -4.02 2.23
N ASP A 150 32.54 -2.94 1.68
CA ASP A 150 32.90 -2.38 0.38
C ASP A 150 33.19 -0.88 0.47
N ASP A 151 33.69 -0.41 1.61
CA ASP A 151 33.94 1.01 1.89
C ASP A 151 32.70 1.89 1.65
N TRP A 152 31.51 1.36 1.93
CA TRP A 152 30.22 2.03 1.70
C TRP A 152 29.98 2.41 0.24
N ALA A 153 30.60 1.71 -0.71
CA ALA A 153 30.56 2.05 -2.13
C ALA A 153 29.20 1.75 -2.76
N SER A 154 28.60 0.59 -2.46
CA SER A 154 27.40 0.12 -3.17
C SER A 154 26.29 -0.36 -2.21
N PRO A 155 25.04 0.13 -2.39
CA PRO A 155 23.90 -0.42 -1.68
C PRO A 155 23.49 -1.79 -2.26
N HIS A 156 23.28 -2.77 -1.38
CA HIS A 156 22.92 -4.15 -1.72
C HIS A 156 21.45 -4.42 -1.43
N ALA A 157 20.67 -4.86 -2.41
CA ALA A 157 19.23 -5.08 -2.23
C ALA A 157 18.95 -6.16 -1.17
N MET A 158 18.08 -5.85 -0.21
CA MET A 158 17.59 -6.81 0.78
C MET A 158 16.42 -7.60 0.18
N ALA A 159 16.35 -8.91 0.46
CA ALA A 159 15.30 -9.80 -0.01
C ALA A 159 14.14 -9.88 0.99
N TRP A 160 12.89 -9.87 0.52
CA TRP A 160 11.73 -10.16 1.37
C TRP A 160 11.73 -11.65 1.74
N ASP A 161 11.68 -11.96 3.03
CA ASP A 161 11.72 -13.34 3.56
C ASP A 161 10.36 -13.87 4.03
N GLY A 162 9.27 -13.11 3.78
CA GLY A 162 7.92 -13.42 4.25
C GLY A 162 7.52 -12.69 5.53
N ALA A 163 8.49 -12.23 6.33
CA ALA A 163 8.25 -11.46 7.56
C ALA A 163 8.92 -10.08 7.55
N GLY A 164 10.02 -9.94 6.81
CA GLY A 164 10.77 -8.70 6.70
C GLY A 164 11.76 -8.73 5.55
N TYR A 165 12.63 -7.72 5.49
CA TYR A 165 13.72 -7.65 4.51
C TYR A 165 15.01 -8.15 5.14
N ALA A 166 15.71 -9.04 4.45
CA ALA A 166 16.91 -9.71 4.95
C ALA A 166 18.10 -9.59 3.99
N PHE A 167 19.30 -9.52 4.56
CA PHE A 167 20.56 -9.61 3.82
C PHE A 167 21.64 -10.30 4.66
N ARG A 168 22.45 -11.14 4.01
CA ARG A 168 23.54 -11.85 4.68
C ARG A 168 24.84 -11.07 4.53
N VAL A 169 25.43 -10.69 5.65
CA VAL A 169 26.73 -10.01 5.73
C VAL A 169 27.81 -11.04 6.04
N ARG A 170 28.93 -10.98 5.30
CA ARG A 170 30.16 -11.69 5.62
C ARG A 170 31.09 -10.76 6.38
N ILE A 171 31.62 -11.19 7.52
CA ILE A 171 32.53 -10.39 8.33
C ILE A 171 33.92 -10.38 7.68
N GLY A 172 34.46 -9.18 7.45
CA GLY A 172 35.80 -8.99 6.93
C GLY A 172 36.91 -9.40 7.89
N PRO A 173 38.18 -9.26 7.47
CA PRO A 173 39.35 -9.72 8.22
C PRO A 173 39.54 -9.01 9.57
N HIS A 174 38.91 -7.86 9.77
CA HIS A 174 38.97 -7.09 11.03
C HIS A 174 37.98 -7.59 12.09
N GLY A 175 37.18 -8.61 11.80
CA GLY A 175 36.25 -9.20 12.76
C GLY A 175 35.05 -8.32 13.11
N SER A 176 34.85 -7.21 12.39
CA SER A 176 33.67 -6.36 12.56
C SER A 176 33.26 -5.68 11.26
N GLU A 177 31.96 -5.41 11.12
CA GLU A 177 31.37 -4.70 9.98
C GLU A 177 30.26 -3.76 10.46
N SER A 178 30.29 -2.51 10.00
CA SER A 178 29.27 -1.50 10.28
C SER A 178 28.34 -1.31 9.09
N PHE A 179 27.07 -1.01 9.35
CA PHE A 179 26.08 -0.84 8.28
C PHE A 179 24.95 0.14 8.63
N GLN A 180 24.27 0.57 7.58
CA GLN A 180 22.99 1.27 7.58
C GLN A 180 22.04 0.62 6.56
N ILE A 181 20.76 0.99 6.61
CA ILE A 181 19.77 0.52 5.64
C ILE A 181 19.24 1.73 4.85
N LEU A 182 19.16 1.67 3.53
CA LEU A 182 18.67 2.74 2.67
C LEU A 182 17.30 2.38 2.08
N LEU A 183 16.33 3.28 2.21
CA LEU A 183 15.05 3.18 1.51
C LEU A 183 15.22 3.65 0.06
N GLY A 184 14.91 2.76 -0.89
CA GLY A 184 15.08 3.00 -2.32
C GLY A 184 16.54 3.16 -2.76
N GLY A 185 17.51 2.75 -1.93
CA GLY A 185 18.94 2.88 -2.21
C GLY A 185 19.48 4.31 -2.06
N ARG A 186 18.73 5.20 -1.40
CA ARG A 186 19.09 6.62 -1.31
C ARG A 186 19.64 7.02 0.05
N TRP A 187 20.78 7.72 0.06
CA TRP A 187 21.43 8.23 1.27
C TRP A 187 20.61 9.27 2.04
N ASP A 188 19.76 10.04 1.36
CA ASP A 188 18.83 11.00 1.97
C ASP A 188 17.63 10.32 2.65
N ARG A 189 17.51 9.00 2.52
CA ARG A 189 16.46 8.17 3.11
C ARG A 189 17.07 6.96 3.84
N ARG A 190 18.06 7.22 4.70
CA ARG A 190 18.70 6.18 5.51
C ARG A 190 17.93 5.88 6.78
N LEU A 191 17.92 4.62 7.16
CA LEU A 191 17.58 4.13 8.49
C LEU A 191 18.87 3.93 9.27
N HIS A 192 18.86 4.35 10.51
CA HIS A 192 20.00 4.26 11.41
C HIS A 192 19.53 4.04 12.86
N PRO A 193 20.39 3.54 13.75
CA PRO A 193 20.05 3.46 15.16
C PRO A 193 20.07 4.83 15.83
N SER A 194 19.40 4.95 16.97
CA SER A 194 19.47 6.15 17.83
C SER A 194 20.84 6.35 18.50
N VAL A 195 21.66 5.30 18.59
CA VAL A 195 23.00 5.31 19.20
C VAL A 195 23.99 4.68 18.22
N ASN A 196 25.21 5.21 18.13
CA ASN A 196 26.22 4.65 17.23
C ASN A 196 26.73 3.29 17.74
N HIS A 197 27.16 2.43 16.82
CA HIS A 197 27.57 1.04 17.04
C HIS A 197 26.50 0.21 17.76
N ALA A 198 25.22 0.46 17.45
CA ALA A 198 24.13 -0.29 18.06
C ALA A 198 24.15 -1.77 17.68
N GLY A 199 23.73 -2.60 18.62
CA GLY A 199 23.62 -4.05 18.46
C GLY A 199 22.39 -4.61 19.20
N PRO A 200 22.12 -5.91 19.10
CA PRO A 200 20.90 -6.52 19.64
C PRO A 200 20.89 -6.65 21.18
N TYR A 201 22.00 -6.33 21.87
CA TYR A 201 22.17 -6.57 23.31
C TYR A 201 21.59 -5.49 24.21
N PHE A 202 21.18 -4.35 23.64
CA PHE A 202 20.58 -3.26 24.38
C PHE A 202 19.55 -2.54 23.52
N ARG A 203 18.63 -1.87 24.21
CA ARG A 203 17.55 -1.13 23.56
C ARG A 203 18.12 0.08 22.81
N HIS A 204 17.78 0.17 21.54
CA HIS A 204 17.97 1.34 20.70
C HIS A 204 16.75 1.48 19.80
N GLU A 205 16.57 2.65 19.21
CA GLU A 205 15.43 2.93 18.33
C GLU A 205 15.90 2.96 16.88
N LEU A 206 15.06 2.43 15.99
CA LEU A 206 15.23 2.61 14.55
C LEU A 206 14.74 4.02 14.19
N GLN A 207 15.64 4.83 13.63
CA GLN A 207 15.37 6.20 13.23
C GLN A 207 15.42 6.36 11.69
N GLY A 208 14.78 7.40 11.20
CA GLY A 208 14.62 7.66 9.77
C GLY A 208 13.33 7.06 9.18
N PRO A 209 13.19 7.04 7.84
CA PRO A 209 14.17 7.45 6.84
C PRO A 209 14.49 8.95 6.88
N THR A 210 15.77 9.30 6.92
CA THR A 210 16.22 10.71 6.98
C THR A 210 17.60 10.88 6.32
N ALA A 211 17.99 12.12 6.05
CA ALA A 211 19.36 12.44 5.62
C ALA A 211 20.34 12.50 6.81
N ALA A 212 19.83 12.64 8.04
CA ALA A 212 20.62 12.67 9.28
C ALA A 212 21.21 11.30 9.66
N GLY A 213 22.01 11.27 10.73
CA GLY A 213 22.54 10.03 11.30
C GLY A 213 23.65 9.37 10.49
N ALA A 214 24.42 10.13 9.70
CA ALA A 214 25.53 9.59 8.90
C ALA A 214 26.59 8.89 9.76
N ASP A 215 26.76 9.32 11.02
CA ASP A 215 27.68 8.76 12.01
C ASP A 215 27.04 7.66 12.87
N LYS A 216 25.76 7.30 12.66
CA LYS A 216 25.03 6.32 13.47
C LYS A 216 24.93 5.01 12.71
N THR A 217 25.63 3.98 13.18
CA THR A 217 25.66 2.67 12.51
C THR A 217 25.26 1.56 13.47
N TRP A 218 24.69 0.49 12.91
CA TRP A 218 24.75 -0.81 13.58
C TRP A 218 26.11 -1.43 13.27
N THR A 219 26.68 -2.16 14.22
CA THR A 219 27.98 -2.81 14.02
C THR A 219 27.95 -4.24 14.53
N ILE A 220 28.23 -5.17 13.62
CA ILE A 220 28.44 -6.59 13.94
C ILE A 220 29.89 -6.75 14.37
N GLY A 221 30.14 -7.44 15.48
CA GLY A 221 31.49 -7.65 16.01
C GLY A 221 32.00 -6.53 16.92
N HIS A 222 31.16 -5.53 17.22
CA HIS A 222 31.50 -4.49 18.19
C HIS A 222 31.41 -5.00 19.63
N TYR A 223 30.53 -5.98 19.89
CA TYR A 223 30.35 -6.58 21.20
C TYR A 223 30.96 -7.98 21.22
N SER A 224 31.68 -8.34 22.28
CA SER A 224 32.24 -9.69 22.43
C SER A 224 31.18 -10.80 22.37
N ALA A 225 29.93 -10.47 22.73
CA ALA A 225 28.78 -11.36 22.62
C ALA A 225 28.43 -11.73 21.17
N ASP A 226 28.83 -10.92 20.17
CA ASP A 226 28.63 -11.23 18.75
C ASP A 226 29.39 -12.48 18.34
N ARG A 227 30.56 -12.72 18.95
CA ARG A 227 31.50 -13.80 18.54
C ARG A 227 31.80 -13.74 17.04
N ALA A 228 31.89 -12.53 16.50
CA ALA A 228 32.20 -12.30 15.09
C ALA A 228 33.67 -12.66 14.84
N GLU A 229 33.88 -13.59 13.92
CA GLU A 229 35.20 -13.98 13.41
C GLU A 229 35.27 -13.66 11.92
N PRO A 230 36.47 -13.48 11.35
CA PRO A 230 36.61 -13.36 9.89
C PRO A 230 35.86 -14.48 9.16
N ASP A 231 35.18 -14.13 8.08
CA ASP A 231 34.38 -15.01 7.24
C ASP A 231 33.09 -15.58 7.86
N SER A 232 32.79 -15.27 9.11
CA SER A 232 31.49 -15.57 9.71
C SER A 232 30.35 -14.84 8.97
N MET A 233 29.18 -15.48 8.92
CA MET A 233 28.01 -14.95 8.22
C MET A 233 26.91 -14.56 9.21
N TYR A 234 26.42 -13.33 9.10
CA TYR A 234 25.30 -12.83 9.90
C TYR A 234 24.12 -12.46 9.01
N ASN A 235 22.91 -12.67 9.52
CA ASN A 235 21.69 -12.28 8.82
C ASN A 235 21.13 -10.99 9.44
N VAL A 236 21.17 -9.90 8.68
CA VAL A 236 20.54 -8.63 9.07
C VAL A 236 19.09 -8.65 8.60
N ARG A 237 18.14 -8.39 9.51
CA ARG A 237 16.70 -8.38 9.21
C ARG A 237 16.07 -7.05 9.63
N LEU A 238 15.30 -6.45 8.72
CA LEU A 238 14.40 -5.33 8.99
C LEU A 238 12.97 -5.89 9.04
N LEU A 239 12.37 -5.85 10.24
CA LEU A 239 11.04 -6.37 10.51
C LEU A 239 10.01 -5.22 10.58
N PHE A 240 8.77 -5.51 10.23
CA PHE A 240 7.64 -4.60 10.37
C PHE A 240 6.62 -5.24 11.29
N GLU A 241 6.22 -4.53 12.35
CA GLU A 241 5.11 -4.92 13.24
C GLU A 241 3.79 -4.36 12.73
#